data_AF-A0A916DEG4-F1
#
_entry.id   AF-A0A916DEG4-F1
#
_cell.length_a   1.000
_cell.length_b   1.000
_cell.length_c   1.000
_cell.angle_alpha   90.00
_cell.angle_beta   90.00
_cell.angle_gamma   90.00
#
_symmetry.space_group_name_H-M   'P 1'
#
loop_
_entity.id
_entity.type
_entity.pdbx_description
1 polymer ?
#
loop_
_entity_poly.entity_id
_entity_poly.type
_entity_poly.pdbx_seq_one_letter_code
_entity_poly.pdbx_strand_id
1 'polypeptide(L)'
;MNKHTLLILLLTLSSLAGCDVPKKSAEEIAKQEHDQAQAEAESRALDPIREGIVTHLKSDAEPTTKDAIWITDYGLQIAVKNEGGRYDGYAEYICTVLRDFKFTANATVQILDWRALVVDKEYKTIGSGRCLYNPNPEPPVEVDFTK
;
A
#
# COMPACT_ATOMS: atom_id res chain seq x y z
N MET A 1 8.30 -21.36 27.34
CA MET A 1 7.12 -22.08 26.79
C MET A 1 6.89 -21.58 25.37
N ASN A 2 7.29 -22.38 24.39
CA ASN A 2 7.40 -22.00 22.98
C ASN A 2 6.04 -22.05 22.26
N LYS A 3 5.70 -20.99 21.53
CA LYS A 3 4.48 -20.86 20.71
C LYS A 3 4.57 -21.56 19.35
N HIS A 4 5.63 -22.34 19.09
CA HIS A 4 5.89 -22.96 17.79
C HIS A 4 5.25 -24.35 17.57
N THR A 5 4.42 -24.84 18.49
CA THR A 5 3.86 -26.20 18.39
C THR A 5 2.42 -26.25 17.84
N LEU A 6 1.79 -25.10 17.51
CA LEU A 6 0.35 -25.07 17.20
C LEU A 6 -0.01 -24.87 15.72
N LEU A 7 0.90 -25.13 14.77
CA LEU A 7 0.64 -24.89 13.33
C LEU A 7 0.88 -26.10 12.42
N ILE A 8 0.81 -27.32 12.96
CA ILE A 8 0.83 -28.56 12.15
C ILE A 8 -0.36 -29.42 12.58
N LEU A 9 -1.58 -28.92 12.37
CA LEU A 9 -2.80 -29.73 12.52
C LEU A 9 -3.94 -29.22 11.63
N LEU A 10 -3.64 -28.91 10.36
CA LEU A 10 -4.65 -28.54 9.35
C LEU A 10 -4.40 -29.22 7.99
N LEU A 11 -4.08 -30.51 8.02
CA LEU A 11 -4.20 -31.43 6.89
C LEU A 11 -4.67 -32.74 7.54
N THR A 12 -5.95 -33.07 7.59
CA THR A 12 -6.65 -33.72 6.47
C THR A 12 -8.15 -33.79 6.79
N LEU A 13 -9.00 -33.14 6.01
CA LEU A 13 -10.37 -33.62 5.81
C LEU A 13 -10.81 -33.30 4.39
N SER A 14 -10.84 -34.37 3.60
CA SER A 14 -11.23 -34.42 2.19
C SER A 14 -12.69 -34.00 2.03
N SER A 15 -12.95 -33.08 1.10
CA SER A 15 -14.27 -32.94 0.49
C SER A 15 -14.19 -33.36 -0.97
N LEU A 16 -14.95 -34.42 -1.28
CA LEU A 16 -15.18 -34.97 -2.60
C LEU A 16 -16.09 -34.03 -3.39
N ALA A 17 -15.49 -33.18 -4.21
CA ALA A 17 -16.09 -32.67 -5.45
C ALA A 17 -14.94 -32.53 -6.45
N GLY A 18 -15.10 -33.10 -7.64
CA GLY A 18 -14.10 -33.04 -8.69
C GLY A 18 -13.80 -31.60 -9.08
N CYS A 19 -12.78 -31.03 -8.46
CA CYS A 19 -11.96 -30.00 -9.07
C CYS A 19 -10.76 -30.76 -9.63
N ASP A 20 -10.68 -30.89 -10.96
CA ASP A 20 -9.41 -31.21 -11.62
C ASP A 20 -8.41 -30.11 -11.22
N VAL A 21 -7.68 -30.34 -10.14
CA VAL A 21 -6.58 -29.48 -9.74
C VAL A 21 -5.52 -29.66 -10.81
N PRO A 22 -5.20 -28.62 -11.61
CA PRO A 22 -4.11 -28.73 -12.56
C PRO A 22 -2.85 -29.06 -11.76
N LYS A 23 -2.32 -30.26 -11.96
CA LYS A 23 -1.07 -30.70 -11.34
C LYS A 23 0.04 -29.85 -11.94
N LYS A 24 0.35 -28.72 -11.29
CA LYS A 24 1.57 -27.97 -11.56
C LYS A 24 2.74 -28.93 -11.41
N SER A 25 3.69 -28.85 -12.34
CA SER A 25 4.91 -29.64 -12.25
C SER A 25 5.72 -29.19 -11.02
N ALA A 26 6.58 -30.06 -10.50
CA ALA A 26 7.46 -29.71 -9.38
C ALA A 26 8.35 -28.49 -9.70
N GLU A 27 8.69 -28.30 -10.98
CA GLU A 27 9.46 -27.15 -11.46
C GLU A 27 8.66 -25.84 -11.40
N GLU A 28 7.38 -25.87 -11.76
CA GLU A 28 6.49 -24.71 -11.65
C GLU A 28 6.23 -24.30 -10.20
N ILE A 29 6.18 -25.27 -9.29
CA ILE A 29 6.04 -25.03 -7.86
C ILE A 29 7.31 -24.34 -7.31
N ALA A 30 8.49 -24.90 -7.60
CA ALA A 30 9.75 -24.33 -7.15
C ALA A 30 9.98 -22.90 -7.67
N LYS A 31 9.59 -22.64 -8.93
CA LYS A 31 9.64 -21.28 -9.50
C LYS A 31 8.70 -20.32 -8.77
N GLN A 32 7.46 -20.75 -8.51
CA GLN A 32 6.49 -19.91 -7.81
C GLN A 32 6.94 -19.59 -6.38
N GLU A 33 7.49 -20.56 -5.66
CA GLU A 33 8.02 -20.37 -4.31
C GLU A 33 9.20 -19.38 -4.31
N HIS A 34 10.11 -19.49 -5.29
CA HIS A 34 11.21 -18.55 -5.46
C HIS A 34 10.71 -17.12 -5.75
N ASP A 35 9.80 -16.96 -6.73
CA ASP A 35 9.25 -15.66 -7.12
C ASP A 35 8.50 -14.99 -5.95
N GLN A 36 7.77 -15.78 -5.16
CA GLN A 36 7.08 -15.29 -3.96
C GLN A 36 8.06 -14.84 -2.88
N ALA A 37 9.12 -15.62 -2.62
CA ALA A 37 10.14 -15.25 -1.64
C ALA A 37 10.88 -13.96 -2.04
N GLN A 38 11.15 -13.78 -3.34
CA GLN A 38 11.77 -12.57 -3.86
C GLN A 38 10.84 -11.36 -3.72
N ALA A 39 9.56 -11.49 -4.08
CA ALA A 39 8.58 -10.42 -3.93
C ALA A 39 8.37 -10.01 -2.45
N GLU A 40 8.36 -10.97 -1.54
CA GLU A 40 8.27 -10.69 -0.10
C GLU A 40 9.53 -9.98 0.42
N ALA A 41 10.72 -10.40 -0.02
CA ALA A 41 11.97 -9.75 0.36
C ALA A 41 12.06 -8.31 -0.16
N GLU A 42 11.62 -8.06 -1.40
CA GLU A 42 11.54 -6.73 -1.98
C GLU A 42 10.55 -5.84 -1.23
N SER A 43 9.35 -6.35 -0.94
CA SER A 43 8.34 -5.65 -0.14
C SER A 43 8.88 -5.27 1.24
N ARG A 44 9.55 -6.21 1.92
CA ARG A 44 10.16 -5.98 3.25
C ARG A 44 11.29 -4.95 3.21
N ALA A 45 12.01 -4.84 2.09
CA ALA A 45 13.03 -3.80 1.93
C ALA A 45 12.42 -2.38 1.93
N LEU A 46 11.13 -2.24 1.64
CA LEU A 46 10.40 -0.97 1.71
C LEU A 46 9.90 -0.62 3.12
N ASP A 47 9.99 -1.53 4.10
CA ASP A 47 9.45 -1.30 5.46
C ASP A 47 9.96 -0.01 6.11
N PRO A 48 11.28 0.28 6.12
CA PRO A 48 11.77 1.51 6.72
C PRO A 48 11.26 2.77 6.01
N ILE A 49 11.05 2.69 4.69
CA ILE A 49 10.50 3.79 3.89
C ILE A 49 9.02 3.99 4.23
N ARG A 50 8.25 2.89 4.31
CA ARG A 50 6.82 2.92 4.69
C ARG A 50 6.62 3.52 6.06
N GLU A 51 7.46 3.15 7.03
CA GLU A 51 7.47 3.72 8.38
C GLU A 51 7.78 5.21 8.34
N GLY A 52 8.83 5.63 7.62
CA GLY A 52 9.20 7.03 7.48
C GLY A 52 8.07 7.89 6.88
N ILE A 53 7.39 7.38 5.85
CA ILE A 53 6.22 8.02 5.25
C ILE A 53 5.10 8.18 6.29
N VAL A 54 4.75 7.11 7.00
CA VAL A 54 3.68 7.17 8.02
C VAL A 54 4.04 8.16 9.14
N THR A 55 5.30 8.18 9.58
CA THR A 55 5.78 9.16 10.57
C THR A 55 5.64 10.59 10.06
N HIS A 56 6.05 10.88 8.82
CA HIS A 56 5.90 12.20 8.21
C HIS A 56 4.44 12.63 8.12
N LEU A 57 3.57 11.75 7.61
CA LEU A 57 2.14 12.02 7.45
C LEU A 57 1.42 12.26 8.79
N LYS A 58 1.90 11.66 9.88
CA LYS A 58 1.35 11.87 11.24
C LYS A 58 1.94 13.06 11.97
N SER A 59 2.96 13.69 11.40
CA SER A 59 3.65 14.83 12.01
C SER A 59 2.98 16.16 11.66
N ASP A 60 3.42 17.23 12.32
CA ASP A 60 2.95 18.59 12.04
C ASP A 60 3.35 19.10 10.63
N ALA A 61 4.21 18.36 9.91
CA ALA A 61 4.51 18.67 8.51
C ALA A 61 3.29 18.46 7.59
N GLU A 62 2.33 17.62 8.00
CA GLU A 62 1.13 17.27 7.23
C GLU A 62 -0.14 17.57 8.05
N PRO A 63 -0.45 18.85 8.32
CA PRO A 63 -1.49 19.24 9.28
C PRO A 63 -2.91 18.78 8.89
N THR A 64 -3.14 18.43 7.62
CA THR A 64 -4.41 17.90 7.13
C THR A 64 -4.62 16.44 7.55
N THR A 65 -3.55 15.68 7.77
CA THR A 65 -3.61 14.26 8.11
C THR A 65 -3.81 14.06 9.60
N LYS A 66 -4.81 13.26 9.97
CA LYS A 66 -5.06 12.85 11.34
C LYS A 66 -4.37 11.53 11.69
N ASP A 67 -4.41 10.59 10.74
CA ASP A 67 -3.80 9.26 10.87
C ASP A 67 -3.45 8.72 9.47
N ALA A 68 -2.50 7.79 9.40
CA ALA A 68 -2.06 7.15 8.18
C ALA A 68 -1.62 5.72 8.44
N ILE A 69 -1.95 4.80 7.54
CA ILE A 69 -1.62 3.38 7.67
C ILE A 69 -1.50 2.70 6.32
N TRP A 70 -0.51 1.81 6.20
CA TRP A 70 -0.43 0.85 5.10
C TRP A 70 -1.34 -0.34 5.40
N ILE A 71 -2.36 -0.54 4.57
CA ILE A 71 -3.28 -1.70 4.68
C ILE A 71 -2.81 -2.90 3.86
N THR A 72 -1.95 -2.66 2.88
CA THR A 72 -1.24 -3.66 2.09
C THR A 72 0.15 -3.12 1.80
N ASP A 73 0.98 -3.91 1.11
CA ASP A 73 2.33 -3.50 0.70
C ASP A 73 2.36 -2.25 -0.18
N TYR A 74 1.27 -2.00 -0.90
CA TYR A 74 1.14 -0.93 -1.88
C TYR A 74 -0.15 -0.11 -1.69
N GLY A 75 -0.84 -0.28 -0.58
CA GLY A 75 -2.11 0.38 -0.28
C GLY A 75 -1.98 1.26 0.96
N LEU A 76 -1.97 2.57 0.76
CA LEU A 76 -1.87 3.57 1.82
C LEU A 76 -3.23 4.23 2.05
N GLN A 77 -3.66 4.27 3.31
CA GLN A 77 -4.87 4.95 3.74
C GLN A 77 -4.53 6.11 4.66
N ILE A 78 -5.19 7.24 4.43
CA ILE A 78 -4.95 8.48 5.14
C ILE A 78 -6.29 9.00 5.64
N ALA A 79 -6.38 9.19 6.94
CA ALA A 79 -7.58 9.68 7.60
C ALA A 79 -7.49 11.21 7.73
N VAL A 80 -8.44 11.93 7.16
CA VAL A 80 -8.51 13.40 7.18
C VAL A 80 -9.90 13.84 7.63
N LYS A 81 -10.03 15.10 8.07
CA LYS A 81 -11.34 15.69 8.34
C LYS A 81 -11.92 16.20 7.04
N ASN A 82 -13.15 15.79 6.70
CA ASN A 82 -13.82 16.35 5.53
C ASN A 82 -14.29 17.79 5.80
N GLU A 83 -13.73 18.73 5.05
CA GLU A 83 -14.04 20.17 5.07
C GLU A 83 -14.46 20.68 3.67
N GLY A 84 -14.82 19.77 2.76
CA GLY A 84 -15.27 20.11 1.40
C GLY A 84 -14.14 20.39 0.39
N GLY A 85 -12.92 19.93 0.67
CA GLY A 85 -11.76 20.08 -0.21
C GLY A 85 -11.72 19.10 -1.39
N ARG A 86 -10.72 19.26 -2.27
CA ARG A 86 -10.43 18.35 -3.39
C ARG A 86 -9.47 17.24 -2.94
N TYR A 87 -10.00 16.16 -2.36
CA TYR A 87 -9.19 15.10 -1.77
C TYR A 87 -8.48 14.19 -2.79
N ASP A 88 -8.96 14.09 -4.03
CA ASP A 88 -8.20 13.44 -5.11
C ASP A 88 -6.88 14.19 -5.38
N GLY A 89 -6.92 15.53 -5.37
CA GLY A 89 -5.71 16.36 -5.49
C GLY A 89 -4.76 16.19 -4.29
N TYR A 90 -5.31 16.00 -3.08
CA TYR A 90 -4.48 15.64 -1.93
C TYR A 90 -3.84 14.25 -2.12
N ALA A 91 -4.59 13.26 -2.61
CA ALA A 91 -4.03 11.94 -2.90
C ALA A 91 -2.93 11.98 -3.98
N GLU A 92 -3.05 12.84 -5.00
CA GLU A 92 -2.01 13.09 -5.99
C GLU A 92 -0.76 13.75 -5.37
N TYR A 93 -0.96 14.72 -4.47
CA TYR A 93 0.14 15.32 -3.71
C TYR A 93 0.90 14.26 -2.89
N ILE A 94 0.19 13.32 -2.25
CA ILE A 94 0.81 12.24 -1.49
C ILE A 94 1.71 11.36 -2.38
N CYS A 95 1.39 11.19 -3.67
CA CYS A 95 2.31 10.51 -4.58
C CYS A 95 3.64 11.26 -4.75
N THR A 96 3.68 12.58 -4.58
CA THR A 96 4.93 13.35 -4.53
C THR A 96 5.69 13.07 -3.24
N VAL A 97 5.01 13.04 -2.10
CA VAL A 97 5.63 12.66 -0.81
C VAL A 97 6.25 11.26 -0.88
N LEU A 98 5.56 10.28 -1.46
CA LEU A 98 6.11 8.93 -1.67
C LEU A 98 7.43 8.96 -2.47
N ARG A 99 7.50 9.79 -3.53
CA ARG A 99 8.73 9.94 -4.33
C ARG A 99 9.86 10.64 -3.56
N ASP A 100 9.53 11.59 -2.70
CA ASP A 100 10.53 12.28 -1.87
C ASP A 100 11.18 11.32 -0.88
N PHE A 101 10.40 10.39 -0.34
CA PHE A 101 10.85 9.27 0.50
C PHE A 101 11.50 8.11 -0.29
N LYS A 102 11.68 8.25 -1.61
CA LYS A 102 12.26 7.22 -2.48
C LYS A 102 11.48 5.91 -2.48
N PHE A 103 10.16 5.97 -2.35
CA PHE A 103 9.30 4.80 -2.55
C PHE A 103 9.29 4.41 -4.04
N THR A 104 9.79 3.22 -4.36
CA THR A 104 10.04 2.77 -5.75
C THR A 104 9.02 1.77 -6.28
N ALA A 105 7.80 1.78 -5.78
CA ALA A 105 6.74 0.87 -6.22
C ALA A 105 5.46 1.62 -6.57
N ASN A 106 4.64 0.99 -7.42
CA ASN A 106 3.29 1.49 -7.67
C ASN A 106 2.48 1.40 -6.38
N ALA A 107 1.70 2.43 -6.05
CA ALA A 107 0.85 2.45 -4.87
C ALA A 107 -0.53 3.02 -5.15
N THR A 108 -1.50 2.64 -4.34
CA THR A 108 -2.82 3.26 -4.26
C THR A 108 -2.94 4.02 -2.96
N VAL A 109 -3.34 5.28 -3.05
CA VAL A 109 -3.62 6.15 -1.91
C VAL A 109 -5.13 6.33 -1.81
N GLN A 110 -5.68 6.17 -0.60
CA GLN A 110 -7.08 6.44 -0.31
C GLN A 110 -7.18 7.43 0.83
N ILE A 111 -8.02 8.44 0.65
CA ILE A 111 -8.31 9.46 1.65
C ILE A 111 -9.67 9.15 2.26
N LEU A 112 -9.70 8.97 3.58
CA LEU A 112 -10.89 8.60 4.35
C LEU A 112 -11.34 9.79 5.20
N ASP A 113 -12.66 9.97 5.31
CA ASP A 113 -13.22 10.89 6.29
C ASP A 113 -13.26 10.23 7.68
N TRP A 114 -12.35 10.62 8.58
CA TRP A 114 -12.32 10.03 9.92
C TRP A 114 -13.57 10.37 10.72
N ARG A 115 -14.23 11.50 10.44
CA ARG A 115 -15.43 11.89 11.18
C ARG A 115 -16.59 10.96 10.83
N ALA A 116 -16.77 10.64 9.55
CA ALA A 116 -17.76 9.67 9.10
C ALA A 116 -17.50 8.28 9.73
N LEU A 117 -16.23 7.87 9.81
CA LEU A 117 -15.87 6.60 10.43
C LEU A 117 -16.21 6.55 11.93
N VAL A 118 -15.92 7.63 12.66
CA VAL A 118 -16.10 7.66 14.12
C VAL A 118 -17.54 7.93 14.52
N VAL A 119 -18.21 8.88 13.85
CA VAL A 119 -19.56 9.36 14.19
C VAL A 119 -20.62 8.50 13.53
N ASP A 120 -20.55 8.38 12.21
CA ASP A 120 -21.60 7.74 11.39
C ASP A 120 -21.38 6.23 11.23
N LYS A 121 -20.23 5.73 11.72
CA LYS A 121 -19.77 4.34 11.54
C LYS A 121 -19.67 3.94 10.07
N GLU A 122 -19.41 4.91 9.21
CA GLU A 122 -19.34 4.73 7.76
C GLU A 122 -17.88 4.76 7.29
N TYR A 123 -17.49 3.74 6.54
CA TYR A 123 -16.20 3.70 5.88
C TYR A 123 -16.26 4.48 4.57
N LYS A 124 -15.95 5.78 4.64
CA LYS A 124 -16.15 6.70 3.51
C LYS A 124 -14.84 7.18 2.91
N THR A 125 -14.51 6.66 1.74
CA THR A 125 -13.46 7.21 0.88
C THR A 125 -13.94 8.50 0.22
N ILE A 126 -13.23 9.60 0.48
CA ILE A 126 -13.54 10.93 -0.05
C ILE A 126 -12.54 11.39 -1.12
N GLY A 127 -11.45 10.65 -1.32
CA GLY A 127 -10.53 10.85 -2.43
C GLY A 127 -9.62 9.65 -2.65
N SER A 128 -9.01 9.56 -3.83
CA SER A 128 -8.07 8.49 -4.16
C SER A 128 -7.04 8.92 -5.20
N GLY A 129 -5.89 8.25 -5.19
CA GLY A 129 -4.80 8.49 -6.13
C GLY A 129 -4.06 7.21 -6.46
N ARG A 130 -3.53 7.12 -7.68
CA ARG A 130 -2.61 6.05 -8.10
C ARG A 130 -1.23 6.63 -8.31
N CYS A 131 -0.28 6.20 -7.49
CA CYS A 131 1.11 6.61 -7.58
C CYS A 131 1.82 5.63 -8.51
N LEU A 132 2.19 6.12 -9.70
CA LEU A 132 2.94 5.33 -10.67
C LEU A 132 4.43 5.52 -10.43
N TYR A 133 5.14 4.43 -10.17
CA TYR A 133 6.59 4.44 -10.17
C TYR A 133 7.10 4.33 -11.60
N ASN A 134 7.88 5.32 -12.02
CA ASN A 134 8.65 5.26 -13.26
C ASN A 134 10.14 5.13 -12.90
N PRO A 135 10.79 3.98 -13.18
CA PRO A 135 12.22 3.80 -12.91
C PRO A 135 13.11 4.70 -13.77
N ASN A 136 12.56 5.29 -14.84
CA ASN A 136 13.24 6.21 -15.75
C ASN A 136 12.47 7.55 -15.78
N PRO A 137 12.52 8.36 -14.71
CA PRO A 137 11.83 9.63 -14.69
C PRO A 137 12.37 10.52 -15.81
N GLU A 138 11.48 11.11 -16.60
CA GLU A 138 11.87 12.14 -17.56
C GLU A 138 12.50 13.32 -16.79
N PRO A 139 13.57 13.93 -17.33
CA PRO A 139 14.15 15.11 -16.71
C PRO A 139 13.09 16.21 -16.59
N PRO A 140 13.11 17.02 -15.52
CA PRO A 140 12.16 18.12 -15.38
C PRO A 140 12.25 19.03 -16.61
N VAL A 141 11.12 19.32 -17.23
CA VAL A 141 11.04 20.28 -18.32
C VAL A 141 11.35 21.65 -17.73
N GLU A 142 12.51 22.23 -18.07
CA GLU A 142 12.80 23.63 -17.77
C GLU A 142 11.78 24.49 -18.51
N VAL A 143 10.79 25.00 -17.77
CA VAL A 143 9.84 25.97 -18.30
C VAL A 143 10.52 27.33 -18.28
N ASP A 144 10.86 27.85 -19.45
CA ASP A 144 11.34 29.22 -19.63
C ASP A 144 10.17 30.19 -19.46
N PHE A 145 10.11 30.86 -18.31
CA PHE A 145 9.09 31.87 -18.00
C PHE A 145 9.37 33.24 -18.64
N THR A 146 10.38 33.36 -19.52
CA THR A 146 10.78 34.64 -20.13
C THR A 146 10.20 34.90 -21.54
N LYS A 147 9.25 34.07 -21.99
CA LYS A 147 8.55 34.25 -23.28
C LYS A 147 7.07 34.60 -23.14
#